data_AF-A0A8H6GR33-F1
#
_entry.id   AF-A0A8H6GR33-F1
#
_cell.length_a   1.000
_cell.length_b   1.000
_cell.length_c   1.000
_cell.angle_alpha   90.00
_cell.angle_beta   90.00
_cell.angle_gamma   90.00
#
_symmetry.space_group_name_H-M   'P 1'
#
loop_
_entity.id
_entity.type
_entity.pdbx_description
1 polymer ?
#
loop_
_entity_poly.entity_id
_entity_poly.type
_entity_poly.pdbx_seq_one_letter_code
_entity_poly.pdbx_strand_id
1 'polypeptide(L)'
;MPEVRRGSLAPVSDSALSSTDIPEAPVISRPSQSHQSSTDRVRFNLPEEATSPISPREPLDSAFAELPRRTSESARRTSEGARRNSDAPRRSSDAPRRSLSYAQRPQADAYYDSRAATQKEYRRRATTLLEYYDENPHLLPQLPFTWHHGWKRWRLFIFAFLVFVDASAVPIALYYGLKYAGDVEGWIIFAVVTTIWGGPTYLEFAIRTLRLIKVDRFYRPLGTNHRWCFDMLTYSSTLTIFVVTALFIIGSAPHNVWLRVLCMPAPAILYCYGGVLFLITLYHQMNWPAPFRISSTAKGEKVLPGVYYFIEDVIAVNALGGRPYREALAARYKASPRFREMVYKQSWFWSIPALVLAVPLTVISVIPQVPATGAYGVAWAVPFLWAAVWGIITIKWCKRDMKREREEWELGVDPEKEIKRKGSSIETAS
;
A
#
# COMPACT_ATOMS: atom_id res chain seq x y z
N MET A 1 -17.51 2.90 -42.01
CA MET A 1 -16.38 3.33 -42.85
C MET A 1 -15.74 4.55 -42.21
N PRO A 2 -14.45 4.81 -42.41
CA PRO A 2 -13.38 3.90 -42.84
C PRO A 2 -12.36 3.64 -41.69
N GLU A 3 -11.43 2.71 -41.91
CA GLU A 3 -10.21 2.64 -41.09
C GLU A 3 -9.22 3.74 -41.53
N VAL A 4 -8.39 4.24 -40.60
CA VAL A 4 -7.25 5.11 -40.92
C VAL A 4 -5.98 4.46 -40.41
N ARG A 5 -5.01 4.26 -41.30
CA ARG A 5 -3.74 3.57 -41.03
C ARG A 5 -2.86 4.37 -40.06
N ARG A 6 -2.07 3.66 -39.25
CA ARG A 6 -0.88 4.25 -38.62
C ARG A 6 0.15 4.60 -39.71
N GLY A 7 0.52 5.86 -39.80
CA GLY A 7 1.73 6.27 -40.52
C GLY A 7 2.97 5.85 -39.73
N SER A 8 3.97 5.32 -40.42
CA SER A 8 5.34 5.16 -39.92
C SER A 8 6.20 6.24 -40.55
N LEU A 9 7.01 6.94 -39.76
CA LEU A 9 8.03 7.85 -40.26
C LEU A 9 9.41 7.30 -39.88
N ALA A 10 10.20 6.98 -40.89
CA ALA A 10 11.63 6.76 -40.76
C ALA A 10 12.37 8.09 -41.02
N PRO A 11 13.48 8.38 -40.32
CA PRO A 11 14.29 9.55 -40.62
C PRO A 11 15.05 9.34 -41.94
N VAL A 12 15.10 10.38 -42.78
CA VAL A 12 15.95 10.45 -43.96
C VAL A 12 17.29 11.10 -43.56
N SER A 13 18.38 10.54 -44.06
CA SER A 13 19.72 11.11 -43.99
C SER A 13 20.00 11.89 -45.27
N ASP A 14 20.69 13.03 -45.17
CA ASP A 14 21.70 13.44 -46.17
C ASP A 14 22.59 14.59 -45.64
N SER A 15 23.78 14.76 -46.24
CA SER A 15 24.84 15.63 -45.69
C SER A 15 25.86 16.13 -46.72
N ALA A 16 25.97 17.45 -46.91
CA ALA A 16 27.11 18.20 -47.50
C ALA A 16 26.91 19.71 -47.19
N LEU A 17 27.85 20.42 -46.54
CA LEU A 17 28.93 21.28 -47.10
C LEU A 17 28.43 22.54 -47.86
N SER A 18 29.05 23.73 -47.76
CA SER A 18 30.45 24.07 -47.38
C SER A 18 30.61 25.50 -46.79
N SER A 19 31.74 25.74 -46.10
CA SER A 19 32.58 26.99 -45.96
C SER A 19 31.93 28.40 -45.95
N THR A 20 32.35 29.37 -45.11
CA THR A 20 33.53 29.51 -44.19
C THR A 20 33.15 30.46 -42.99
N ASP A 21 33.97 31.16 -42.19
CA ASP A 21 35.42 31.48 -42.11
C ASP A 21 35.90 31.77 -40.65
N ILE A 22 37.15 32.26 -40.44
CA ILE A 22 37.78 32.54 -39.12
C ILE A 22 38.55 33.88 -39.10
N PRO A 23 38.86 34.51 -37.92
CA PRO A 23 39.96 34.09 -37.01
C PRO A 23 39.68 34.34 -35.49
N GLU A 24 40.61 34.16 -34.52
CA GLU A 24 41.52 33.02 -34.21
C GLU A 24 42.17 33.20 -32.79
N ALA A 25 42.25 32.12 -32.00
CA ALA A 25 43.16 31.89 -30.83
C ALA A 25 43.11 32.84 -29.59
N PRO A 26 43.78 32.52 -28.45
CA PRO A 26 44.43 31.26 -28.00
C PRO A 26 43.60 30.49 -26.94
N VAL A 27 43.58 29.15 -26.83
CA VAL A 27 44.65 28.12 -26.72
C VAL A 27 45.28 28.01 -25.31
N ILE A 28 44.85 26.98 -24.56
CA ILE A 28 45.61 26.29 -23.50
C ILE A 28 45.45 24.76 -23.74
N SER A 29 46.45 23.97 -23.37
CA SER A 29 46.73 22.64 -23.93
C SER A 29 46.13 21.43 -23.18
N ARG A 30 46.00 20.30 -23.91
CA ARG A 30 45.89 18.94 -23.33
C ARG A 30 47.26 18.48 -22.79
N PRO A 31 47.32 17.33 -22.10
CA PRO A 31 47.70 16.15 -22.87
C PRO A 31 46.75 14.95 -22.68
N SER A 32 46.69 14.09 -23.69
CA SER A 32 46.08 12.77 -23.65
C SER A 32 47.13 11.74 -24.03
N GLN A 33 47.34 10.71 -23.22
CA GLN A 33 48.15 9.55 -23.58
C GLN A 33 47.40 8.25 -23.31
N SER A 34 47.58 7.31 -24.22
CA SER A 34 47.14 5.92 -24.14
C SER A 34 48.33 5.05 -24.49
N HIS A 35 48.61 3.99 -23.73
CA HIS A 35 49.08 2.71 -24.30
C HIS A 35 49.06 1.57 -23.26
N GLN A 36 48.78 0.37 -23.77
CA GLN A 36 49.24 -0.97 -23.32
C GLN A 36 49.07 -1.42 -21.86
N SER A 37 48.10 -2.33 -21.71
CA SER A 37 48.25 -3.67 -21.12
C SER A 37 49.35 -3.93 -20.07
N SER A 38 48.91 -4.34 -18.88
CA SER A 38 49.61 -5.35 -18.09
C SER A 38 48.58 -6.33 -17.50
N THR A 39 48.90 -7.61 -17.56
CA THR A 39 48.03 -8.69 -17.08
C THR A 39 48.29 -8.97 -15.62
N ASP A 40 47.25 -8.94 -14.78
CA ASP A 40 47.22 -9.85 -13.65
C ASP A 40 45.80 -10.20 -13.19
N ARG A 41 45.52 -11.50 -13.09
CA ARG A 41 44.29 -12.07 -12.52
C ARG A 41 44.62 -13.45 -11.95
N VAL A 42 44.90 -13.48 -10.65
CA VAL A 42 45.16 -14.69 -9.88
C VAL A 42 43.98 -15.66 -10.03
N ARG A 43 44.22 -16.82 -10.66
CA ARG A 43 43.34 -18.00 -10.60
C ARG A 43 43.75 -18.87 -9.43
N PHE A 44 42.77 -19.29 -8.63
CA PHE A 44 42.89 -20.52 -7.86
C PHE A 44 42.36 -21.68 -8.70
N ASN A 45 43.18 -22.71 -8.89
CA ASN A 45 42.79 -24.00 -9.47
C ASN A 45 42.78 -25.05 -8.36
N LEU A 46 41.73 -25.85 -8.27
CA LEU A 46 41.74 -27.19 -7.67
C LEU A 46 40.93 -28.14 -8.60
N PRO A 47 41.17 -29.47 -8.56
CA PRO A 47 41.04 -30.29 -9.76
C PRO A 47 39.63 -30.71 -10.16
N GLU A 48 39.52 -31.10 -11.43
CA GLU A 48 38.40 -31.79 -12.06
C GLU A 48 38.79 -33.26 -12.29
N GLU A 49 37.88 -34.20 -12.03
CA GLU A 49 37.99 -35.59 -12.50
C GLU A 49 36.61 -36.08 -12.98
N ALA A 50 36.62 -37.02 -13.93
CA ALA A 50 35.53 -37.33 -14.85
C ALA A 50 34.49 -38.35 -14.26
N THR A 51 33.37 -38.74 -14.89
CA THR A 51 33.05 -38.78 -16.34
C THR A 51 31.54 -38.70 -16.64
N SER A 52 31.21 -38.22 -17.84
CA SER A 52 29.89 -38.08 -18.49
C SER A 52 29.34 -39.42 -19.07
N PRO A 53 28.28 -39.47 -19.93
CA PRO A 53 27.21 -38.50 -20.27
C PRO A 53 25.79 -39.11 -20.32
N ILE A 54 24.75 -38.33 -20.69
CA ILE A 54 23.70 -38.66 -21.69
C ILE A 54 22.83 -37.42 -22.00
N SER A 55 22.19 -37.39 -23.18
CA SER A 55 21.53 -36.21 -23.80
C SER A 55 19.97 -36.34 -23.84
N PRO A 56 19.19 -35.37 -24.40
CA PRO A 56 17.91 -34.97 -23.80
C PRO A 56 16.65 -35.39 -24.59
N ARG A 57 15.46 -35.05 -24.06
CA ARG A 57 14.23 -34.90 -24.88
C ARG A 57 13.17 -33.97 -24.27
N GLU A 58 12.20 -33.62 -25.12
CA GLU A 58 11.23 -32.52 -25.00
C GLU A 58 9.85 -32.95 -24.44
N PRO A 59 8.90 -32.03 -24.17
CA PRO A 59 7.68 -32.32 -23.40
C PRO A 59 6.58 -33.03 -24.20
N LEU A 60 5.62 -33.58 -23.45
CA LEU A 60 4.36 -34.14 -23.97
C LEU A 60 3.17 -33.26 -23.57
N ASP A 61 2.21 -33.15 -24.49
CA ASP A 61 1.01 -32.34 -24.38
C ASP A 61 -0.25 -33.23 -24.57
N SER A 62 -1.42 -32.67 -24.26
CA SER A 62 -2.77 -33.10 -24.70
C SER A 62 -3.56 -34.26 -24.04
N ALA A 63 -4.87 -33.96 -23.88
CA ALA A 63 -6.07 -34.79 -24.13
C ALA A 63 -6.49 -35.98 -23.21
N PHE A 64 -7.56 -35.74 -22.43
CA PHE A 64 -8.78 -36.59 -22.22
C PHE A 64 -9.84 -35.73 -21.46
N ALA A 65 -11.15 -35.98 -21.41
CA ALA A 65 -12.15 -36.34 -22.44
C ALA A 65 -13.59 -36.20 -21.86
N GLU A 66 -14.27 -35.11 -22.25
CA GLU A 66 -15.72 -34.92 -22.48
C GLU A 66 -16.84 -35.82 -21.84
N LEU A 67 -17.69 -35.19 -20.99
CA LEU A 67 -19.17 -35.39 -20.79
C LEU A 67 -19.68 -36.74 -20.18
N PRO A 68 -20.99 -36.93 -19.84
CA PRO A 68 -22.19 -36.09 -20.08
C PRO A 68 -23.09 -35.72 -18.86
N ARG A 69 -24.19 -35.02 -19.16
CA ARG A 69 -25.26 -34.55 -18.24
C ARG A 69 -26.12 -35.67 -17.63
N ARG A 70 -26.84 -35.35 -16.55
CA ARG A 70 -28.16 -35.92 -16.23
C ARG A 70 -29.21 -34.83 -16.03
N THR A 71 -30.45 -35.14 -16.37
CA THR A 71 -31.67 -34.34 -16.18
C THR A 71 -32.65 -35.08 -15.26
N SER A 72 -33.55 -34.34 -14.61
CA SER A 72 -34.73 -34.90 -13.94
C SER A 72 -35.82 -33.83 -13.81
N GLU A 73 -36.95 -34.04 -14.48
CA GLU A 73 -38.17 -33.24 -14.32
C GLU A 73 -39.19 -33.93 -13.37
N SER A 74 -40.34 -33.28 -13.19
CA SER A 74 -41.50 -33.70 -12.39
C SER A 74 -41.36 -33.49 -10.86
N ALA A 75 -42.45 -33.29 -10.11
CA ALA A 75 -43.86 -33.47 -10.46
C ALA A 75 -44.78 -32.29 -10.09
N ARG A 76 -45.92 -32.21 -10.79
CA ARG A 76 -47.08 -31.36 -10.45
C ARG A 76 -47.70 -31.77 -9.11
N ARG A 77 -48.33 -30.82 -8.43
CA ARG A 77 -49.69 -31.00 -7.87
C ARG A 77 -50.49 -29.70 -7.97
N THR A 78 -51.80 -29.82 -8.10
CA THR A 78 -52.75 -28.76 -8.43
C THR A 78 -53.80 -28.59 -7.34
N SER A 79 -54.26 -27.36 -7.12
CA SER A 79 -55.58 -27.06 -6.55
C SER A 79 -56.04 -25.69 -7.08
N GLU A 80 -57.35 -25.49 -7.20
CA GLU A 80 -57.97 -24.36 -7.91
C GLU A 80 -58.52 -23.31 -6.93
N GLY A 81 -58.64 -22.05 -7.36
CA GLY A 81 -59.11 -20.98 -6.48
C GLY A 81 -59.39 -19.63 -7.14
N ALA A 82 -60.64 -19.44 -7.58
CA ALA A 82 -61.38 -18.18 -7.75
C ALA A 82 -60.70 -16.93 -8.37
N ARG A 83 -61.19 -16.58 -9.57
CA ARG A 83 -61.03 -15.31 -10.31
C ARG A 83 -61.17 -14.03 -9.47
N ARG A 84 -60.35 -13.01 -9.76
CA ARG A 84 -60.85 -11.63 -10.00
C ARG A 84 -59.85 -10.79 -10.82
N ASN A 85 -60.36 -10.00 -11.76
CA ASN A 85 -59.55 -9.07 -12.57
C ASN A 85 -59.32 -7.76 -11.81
N SER A 86 -58.13 -7.17 -11.97
CA SER A 86 -57.86 -5.76 -11.71
C SER A 86 -56.60 -5.32 -12.46
N ASP A 87 -56.75 -4.48 -13.48
CA ASP A 87 -55.65 -4.08 -14.37
C ASP A 87 -54.67 -3.10 -13.71
N ALA A 88 -53.41 -3.52 -13.59
CA ALA A 88 -52.28 -2.64 -13.34
C ALA A 88 -50.96 -3.32 -13.78
N PRO A 89 -50.14 -2.70 -14.65
CA PRO A 89 -48.86 -3.28 -15.06
C PRO A 89 -47.83 -3.20 -13.92
N ARG A 90 -47.70 -4.28 -13.15
CA ARG A 90 -46.61 -4.45 -12.18
C ARG A 90 -45.26 -4.38 -12.90
N ARG A 91 -44.50 -3.30 -12.69
CA ARG A 91 -43.08 -3.23 -13.09
C ARG A 91 -42.29 -4.30 -12.34
N SER A 92 -41.98 -5.39 -13.01
CA SER A 92 -41.09 -6.45 -12.50
C SER A 92 -39.66 -5.91 -12.36
N SER A 93 -39.26 -5.52 -11.15
CA SER A 93 -37.91 -5.03 -10.86
C SER A 93 -36.84 -6.14 -10.77
N ASP A 94 -37.23 -7.40 -10.97
CA ASP A 94 -36.34 -8.58 -10.92
C ASP A 94 -35.66 -8.88 -12.26
N ALA A 95 -35.00 -7.87 -12.83
CA ALA A 95 -33.93 -8.11 -13.77
C ALA A 95 -32.65 -8.39 -12.96
N PRO A 96 -32.09 -9.63 -12.95
CA PRO A 96 -30.80 -9.85 -12.32
C PRO A 96 -29.77 -8.93 -12.98
N ARG A 97 -28.92 -8.25 -12.17
CA ARG A 97 -27.89 -7.33 -12.67
C ARG A 97 -26.82 -8.07 -13.45
N ARG A 98 -27.14 -8.41 -14.71
CA ARG A 98 -26.25 -8.99 -15.70
C ARG A 98 -25.11 -8.00 -15.91
N SER A 99 -23.92 -8.34 -15.42
CA SER A 99 -22.72 -7.54 -15.63
C SER A 99 -22.51 -7.39 -17.13
N LEU A 100 -22.66 -6.15 -17.64
CA LEU A 100 -22.43 -5.84 -19.05
C LEU A 100 -21.05 -6.35 -19.47
N SER A 101 -20.95 -6.89 -20.68
CA SER A 101 -19.65 -7.26 -21.23
C SER A 101 -18.77 -6.02 -21.35
N TYR A 102 -17.44 -6.18 -21.32
CA TYR A 102 -16.52 -5.04 -21.26
C TYR A 102 -16.69 -4.07 -22.46
N ALA A 103 -17.07 -4.60 -23.63
CA ALA A 103 -17.37 -3.84 -24.85
C ALA A 103 -18.74 -3.12 -24.84
N GLN A 104 -19.60 -3.38 -23.86
CA GLN A 104 -20.93 -2.78 -23.70
C GLN A 104 -21.01 -1.81 -22.51
N ARG A 105 -19.89 -1.59 -21.80
CA ARG A 105 -19.82 -0.53 -20.79
C ARG A 105 -19.68 0.81 -21.52
N PRO A 106 -20.44 1.87 -21.15
CA PRO A 106 -20.19 3.20 -21.70
C PRO A 106 -18.73 3.60 -21.42
N GLN A 107 -18.09 4.15 -22.44
CA GLN A 107 -16.72 4.66 -22.35
C GLN A 107 -16.70 5.79 -21.31
N ALA A 108 -16.04 5.55 -20.18
CA ALA A 108 -15.90 6.56 -19.15
C ALA A 108 -14.88 7.61 -19.60
N ASP A 109 -15.18 8.89 -19.36
CA ASP A 109 -14.35 10.02 -19.81
C ASP A 109 -12.93 9.94 -19.24
N ALA A 110 -12.78 9.38 -18.03
CA ALA A 110 -11.51 9.05 -17.44
C ALA A 110 -11.14 7.57 -17.60
N TYR A 111 -9.84 7.29 -17.82
CA TYR A 111 -9.23 5.95 -17.81
C TYR A 111 -9.33 5.26 -16.43
N TYR A 112 -10.54 4.79 -16.10
CA TYR A 112 -10.80 3.87 -15.00
C TYR A 112 -10.70 2.43 -15.51
N ASP A 113 -9.47 1.89 -15.58
CA ASP A 113 -9.29 0.44 -15.49
C ASP A 113 -8.63 0.03 -14.16
N SER A 114 -9.38 -0.73 -13.37
CA SER A 114 -8.90 -1.49 -12.22
C SER A 114 -7.75 -2.47 -12.55
N ARG A 115 -7.54 -2.78 -13.83
CA ARG A 115 -6.46 -3.60 -14.37
C ARG A 115 -5.18 -2.82 -14.66
N ALA A 116 -5.21 -1.48 -14.69
CA ALA A 116 -4.00 -0.66 -14.82
C ALA A 116 -2.96 -0.96 -13.72
N ALA A 117 -3.43 -1.35 -12.53
CA ALA A 117 -2.63 -1.89 -11.43
C ALA A 117 -2.26 -3.39 -11.57
N THR A 118 -2.16 -3.92 -12.79
CA THR A 118 -1.65 -5.28 -13.07
C THR A 118 -0.28 -5.19 -13.76
N GLN A 119 0.57 -6.18 -13.50
CA GLN A 119 1.88 -6.26 -14.15
C GLN A 119 1.79 -6.40 -15.68
N LYS A 120 0.74 -7.04 -16.21
CA LYS A 120 0.53 -7.19 -17.65
C LYS A 120 0.24 -5.86 -18.34
N GLU A 121 -0.48 -4.95 -17.67
CA GLU A 121 -0.84 -3.64 -18.23
C GLU A 121 0.26 -2.59 -17.99
N TYR A 122 0.89 -2.60 -16.80
CA TYR A 122 2.08 -1.80 -16.50
C TYR A 122 3.25 -2.05 -17.48
N ARG A 123 3.37 -3.28 -18.01
CA ARG A 123 4.37 -3.64 -19.04
C ARG A 123 3.93 -3.36 -20.49
N ARG A 124 2.69 -2.92 -20.72
CA ARG A 124 2.09 -2.70 -22.06
C ARG A 124 1.77 -1.24 -22.37
N ARG A 125 1.51 -0.42 -21.36
CA ARG A 125 1.30 1.03 -21.51
C ARG A 125 2.57 1.73 -22.02
N ALA A 126 2.40 2.75 -22.85
CA ALA A 126 3.50 3.58 -23.34
C ALA A 126 3.89 4.69 -22.34
N THR A 127 2.89 5.34 -21.74
CA THR A 127 3.03 6.40 -20.73
C THR A 127 2.73 5.89 -19.31
N THR A 128 3.20 6.62 -18.32
CA THR A 128 2.79 6.48 -16.91
C THR A 128 1.40 7.05 -16.68
N LEU A 129 0.78 6.69 -15.54
CA LEU A 129 -0.49 7.31 -15.15
C LEU A 129 -0.33 8.78 -14.75
N LEU A 130 0.87 9.19 -14.31
CA LEU A 130 1.14 10.59 -13.97
C LEU A 130 1.16 11.47 -15.21
N GLU A 131 1.90 11.06 -16.25
CA GLU A 131 1.94 11.74 -17.56
C GLU A 131 0.55 11.81 -18.19
N TYR A 132 -0.21 10.70 -18.21
CA TYR A 132 -1.57 10.68 -18.77
C TYR A 132 -2.53 11.66 -18.10
N TYR A 133 -2.47 11.84 -16.77
CA TYR A 133 -3.32 12.82 -16.08
C TYR A 133 -2.80 14.25 -16.21
N ASP A 134 -1.49 14.45 -16.41
CA ASP A 134 -0.92 15.77 -16.73
C ASP A 134 -1.27 16.22 -18.17
N GLU A 135 -1.39 15.28 -19.12
CA GLU A 135 -1.94 15.49 -20.47
C GLU A 135 -3.46 15.76 -20.47
N ASN A 136 -4.19 15.24 -19.47
CA ASN A 136 -5.66 15.29 -19.41
C ASN A 136 -6.17 15.92 -18.09
N PRO A 137 -5.85 17.22 -17.83
CA PRO A 137 -6.11 17.87 -16.54
C PRO A 137 -7.59 18.07 -16.20
N HIS A 138 -8.51 17.84 -17.14
CA HIS A 138 -9.96 17.85 -16.91
C HIS A 138 -10.45 16.59 -16.16
N LEU A 139 -9.66 15.52 -16.13
CA LEU A 139 -10.02 14.24 -15.53
C LEU A 139 -9.59 14.16 -14.06
N LEU A 140 -10.55 13.92 -13.15
CA LEU A 140 -10.24 13.63 -11.74
C LEU A 140 -9.41 12.33 -11.64
N PRO A 141 -8.14 12.36 -11.17
CA PRO A 141 -7.28 11.18 -11.24
C PRO A 141 -7.80 10.02 -10.39
N GLN A 142 -8.10 8.90 -11.05
CA GLN A 142 -8.74 7.74 -10.42
C GLN A 142 -7.69 6.76 -9.89
N LEU A 143 -7.83 6.42 -8.60
CA LEU A 143 -6.97 5.44 -7.93
C LEU A 143 -7.29 4.03 -8.47
N PRO A 144 -6.32 3.25 -8.99
CA PRO A 144 -6.54 1.93 -9.56
C PRO A 144 -6.67 0.82 -8.48
N PHE A 145 -7.43 1.13 -7.43
CA PHE A 145 -7.78 0.25 -6.32
C PHE A 145 -9.19 0.61 -5.84
N THR A 146 -10.11 -0.36 -5.83
CA THR A 146 -11.49 -0.14 -5.33
C THR A 146 -11.92 -1.19 -4.32
N TRP A 147 -12.61 -0.73 -3.28
CA TRP A 147 -13.09 -1.56 -2.17
C TRP A 147 -14.35 -2.37 -2.53
N HIS A 148 -15.12 -1.91 -3.52
CA HIS A 148 -16.46 -2.43 -3.80
C HIS A 148 -16.44 -3.83 -4.44
N HIS A 149 -15.44 -4.16 -5.25
CA HIS A 149 -15.45 -5.36 -6.10
C HIS A 149 -14.18 -6.20 -5.97
N GLY A 150 -14.34 -7.53 -5.99
CA GLY A 150 -13.25 -8.50 -6.12
C GLY A 150 -12.56 -8.94 -4.80
N TRP A 151 -11.74 -9.99 -4.93
CA TRP A 151 -11.06 -10.68 -3.82
C TRP A 151 -10.07 -9.81 -3.03
N LYS A 152 -9.55 -8.72 -3.63
CA LYS A 152 -8.56 -7.83 -2.98
C LYS A 152 -9.07 -7.25 -1.65
N ARG A 153 -10.37 -6.93 -1.53
CA ARG A 153 -10.97 -6.42 -0.28
C ARG A 153 -10.95 -7.46 0.84
N TRP A 154 -11.27 -8.71 0.51
CA TRP A 154 -11.28 -9.82 1.46
C TRP A 154 -9.86 -10.15 1.92
N ARG A 155 -8.88 -10.17 1.01
CA ARG A 155 -7.47 -10.37 1.42
C ARG A 155 -6.97 -9.29 2.37
N LEU A 156 -7.29 -8.00 2.15
CA LEU A 156 -6.85 -6.94 3.07
C LEU A 156 -7.61 -6.99 4.41
N PHE A 157 -8.90 -7.33 4.40
CA PHE A 157 -9.66 -7.53 5.65
C PHE A 157 -9.15 -8.73 6.46
N ILE A 158 -8.94 -9.88 5.80
CA ILE A 158 -8.36 -11.09 6.43
C ILE A 158 -6.95 -10.79 6.95
N PHE A 159 -6.12 -10.05 6.21
CA PHE A 159 -4.82 -9.61 6.70
C PHE A 159 -4.93 -8.74 7.96
N ALA A 160 -5.77 -7.71 7.95
CA ALA A 160 -5.97 -6.84 9.12
C ALA A 160 -6.56 -7.60 10.33
N PHE A 161 -7.45 -8.56 10.08
CA PHE A 161 -8.02 -9.44 11.11
C PHE A 161 -6.96 -10.40 11.68
N LEU A 162 -6.15 -11.04 10.83
CA LEU A 162 -5.05 -11.91 11.29
C LEU A 162 -4.02 -11.13 12.10
N VAL A 163 -3.64 -9.92 11.67
CA VAL A 163 -2.75 -9.03 12.45
C VAL A 163 -3.39 -8.61 13.77
N PHE A 164 -4.70 -8.33 13.82
CA PHE A 164 -5.40 -8.05 15.07
C PHE A 164 -5.41 -9.26 16.02
N VAL A 165 -5.65 -10.47 15.50
CA VAL A 165 -5.65 -11.71 16.30
C VAL A 165 -4.24 -12.02 16.81
N ASP A 166 -3.25 -12.07 15.92
CA ASP A 166 -1.82 -12.27 16.19
C ASP A 166 -1.28 -11.27 17.22
N ALA A 167 -1.50 -9.98 16.97
CA ALA A 167 -0.89 -8.92 17.76
C ALA A 167 -1.70 -8.44 18.97
N SER A 168 -2.88 -8.99 19.26
CA SER A 168 -3.63 -8.63 20.48
C SER A 168 -4.39 -9.78 21.12
N ALA A 169 -5.22 -10.51 20.38
CA ALA A 169 -6.05 -11.57 20.95
C ALA A 169 -5.21 -12.75 21.45
N VAL A 170 -4.17 -13.15 20.72
CA VAL A 170 -3.30 -14.29 21.06
C VAL A 170 -2.47 -14.02 22.34
N PRO A 171 -1.73 -12.90 22.50
CA PRO A 171 -1.03 -12.58 23.75
C PRO A 171 -1.96 -12.55 24.98
N ILE A 172 -3.15 -11.95 24.85
CA ILE A 172 -4.14 -11.89 25.93
C ILE A 172 -4.67 -13.31 26.25
N ALA A 173 -5.15 -14.05 25.25
CA ALA A 173 -5.77 -15.35 25.46
C ALA A 173 -4.78 -16.40 25.99
N LEU A 174 -3.54 -16.43 25.48
CA LEU A 174 -2.50 -17.32 26.01
C LEU A 174 -2.10 -16.93 27.43
N TYR A 175 -1.93 -15.64 27.72
CA TYR A 175 -1.56 -15.19 29.07
C TYR A 175 -2.62 -15.57 30.10
N TYR A 176 -3.88 -15.18 29.90
CA TYR A 176 -4.93 -15.46 30.88
C TYR A 176 -5.33 -16.94 30.90
N GLY A 177 -5.37 -17.61 29.75
CA GLY A 177 -5.73 -19.03 29.66
C GLY A 177 -4.72 -19.92 30.37
N LEU A 178 -3.43 -19.83 30.01
CA LEU A 178 -2.40 -20.68 30.61
C LEU A 178 -2.18 -20.37 32.10
N LYS A 179 -2.33 -19.10 32.51
CA LYS A 179 -2.15 -18.68 33.91
C LYS A 179 -3.29 -19.08 34.85
N TYR A 180 -4.54 -19.00 34.40
CA TYR A 180 -5.71 -19.17 35.28
C TYR A 180 -6.50 -20.47 35.06
N ALA A 181 -6.20 -21.23 34.00
CA ALA A 181 -6.82 -22.53 33.73
C ALA A 181 -5.82 -23.69 33.58
N GLY A 182 -4.51 -23.42 33.64
CA GLY A 182 -3.46 -24.45 33.59
C GLY A 182 -2.32 -24.24 34.59
N ASP A 183 -2.42 -23.25 35.47
CA ASP A 183 -1.42 -22.89 36.50
C ASP A 183 0.04 -22.83 36.01
N VAL A 184 0.23 -22.45 34.73
CA VAL A 184 1.53 -22.54 34.05
C VAL A 184 2.48 -21.43 34.50
N GLU A 185 3.76 -21.79 34.73
CA GLU A 185 4.79 -20.82 35.08
C GLU A 185 4.99 -19.73 34.02
N GLY A 186 5.16 -18.49 34.48
CA GLY A 186 5.16 -17.31 33.60
C GLY A 186 6.21 -17.32 32.48
N TRP A 187 7.37 -17.93 32.70
CA TRP A 187 8.41 -18.04 31.66
C TRP A 187 8.00 -18.99 30.53
N ILE A 188 7.28 -20.07 30.82
CA ILE A 188 6.71 -20.98 29.81
C ILE A 188 5.66 -20.23 28.99
N ILE A 189 4.74 -19.52 29.67
CA ILE A 189 3.70 -18.70 29.03
C ILE A 189 4.34 -17.71 28.05
N PHE A 190 5.36 -16.96 28.49
CA PHE A 190 5.97 -15.94 27.64
C PHE A 190 6.96 -16.47 26.60
N ALA A 191 7.56 -17.65 26.80
CA ALA A 191 8.26 -18.35 25.72
C ALA A 191 7.28 -18.69 24.58
N VAL A 192 6.14 -19.30 24.91
CA VAL A 192 5.10 -19.65 23.92
C VAL A 192 4.53 -18.40 23.23
N VAL A 193 4.18 -17.36 23.99
CA VAL A 193 3.70 -16.08 23.42
C VAL A 193 4.75 -15.47 22.49
N THR A 194 6.02 -15.39 22.91
CA THR A 194 7.10 -14.77 22.09
C THR A 194 7.41 -15.56 20.82
N THR A 195 7.27 -16.89 20.84
CA THR A 195 7.46 -17.75 19.66
C THR A 195 6.31 -17.65 18.65
N ILE A 196 5.07 -17.47 19.11
CA ILE A 196 3.89 -17.37 18.23
C ILE A 196 3.69 -15.94 17.72
N TRP A 197 3.93 -14.93 18.57
CA TRP A 197 3.60 -13.53 18.30
C TRP A 197 4.35 -12.97 17.10
N GLY A 198 3.60 -12.32 16.22
CA GLY A 198 4.11 -11.66 15.04
C GLY A 198 4.24 -12.59 13.83
N GLY A 199 3.96 -13.89 13.92
CA GLY A 199 4.18 -14.85 12.82
C GLY A 199 3.62 -14.40 11.45
N PRO A 200 2.30 -14.15 11.32
CA PRO A 200 1.68 -13.55 10.13
C PRO A 200 2.28 -12.18 9.74
N THR A 201 2.64 -11.37 10.74
CA THR A 201 3.17 -10.01 10.56
C THR A 201 4.59 -10.04 9.97
N TYR A 202 5.49 -10.87 10.52
CA TYR A 202 6.83 -11.12 10.00
C TYR A 202 6.79 -11.77 8.60
N LEU A 203 5.84 -12.67 8.35
CA LEU A 203 5.69 -13.31 7.04
C LEU A 203 5.32 -12.30 5.95
N GLU A 204 4.29 -11.47 6.14
CA GLU A 204 3.97 -10.43 5.14
C GLU A 204 5.04 -9.32 5.09
N PHE A 205 5.77 -9.04 6.18
CA PHE A 205 6.95 -8.16 6.14
C PHE A 205 8.10 -8.75 5.30
N ALA A 206 8.40 -10.04 5.44
CA ALA A 206 9.38 -10.74 4.61
C ALA A 206 8.94 -10.78 3.14
N ILE A 207 7.68 -11.09 2.87
CA ILE A 207 7.13 -11.09 1.50
C ILE A 207 7.13 -9.67 0.92
N ARG A 208 6.82 -8.63 1.71
CA ARG A 208 6.92 -7.20 1.33
C ARG A 208 8.36 -6.84 0.95
N THR A 209 9.32 -7.22 1.78
CA THR A 209 10.76 -7.00 1.55
C THR A 209 11.23 -7.70 0.26
N LEU A 210 10.81 -8.95 0.03
CA LEU A 210 11.07 -9.68 -1.21
C LEU A 210 10.38 -9.06 -2.44
N ARG A 211 9.17 -8.49 -2.30
CA ARG A 211 8.49 -7.75 -3.37
C ARG A 211 9.28 -6.49 -3.78
N LEU A 212 9.96 -5.82 -2.85
CA LEU A 212 10.77 -4.62 -3.10
C LEU A 212 12.16 -4.93 -3.70
N ILE A 213 12.88 -5.92 -3.15
CA ILE A 213 14.24 -6.30 -3.59
C ILE A 213 14.25 -6.93 -5.00
N LYS A 214 13.14 -7.56 -5.42
CA LYS A 214 13.00 -8.21 -6.73
C LYS A 214 13.41 -7.32 -7.91
N VAL A 215 13.92 -7.96 -8.96
CA VAL A 215 14.49 -7.30 -10.16
C VAL A 215 13.46 -6.40 -10.87
N ASP A 216 12.18 -6.82 -10.89
CA ASP A 216 11.07 -6.02 -11.42
C ASP A 216 10.89 -4.73 -10.59
N ARG A 217 10.73 -3.59 -11.27
CA ARG A 217 10.52 -2.28 -10.63
C ARG A 217 9.08 -2.06 -10.14
N PHE A 218 8.14 -2.94 -10.49
CA PHE A 218 6.69 -2.76 -10.27
C PHE A 218 6.29 -2.40 -8.83
N TYR A 219 7.00 -2.87 -7.80
CA TYR A 219 6.69 -2.56 -6.39
C TYR A 219 7.54 -1.45 -5.76
N ARG A 220 8.56 -0.91 -6.44
CA ARG A 220 9.48 0.08 -5.84
C ARG A 220 8.95 1.53 -5.96
N PRO A 221 9.37 2.45 -5.09
CA PRO A 221 8.96 3.86 -5.14
C PRO A 221 9.27 4.56 -6.47
N LEU A 222 8.61 5.69 -6.75
CA LEU A 222 8.82 6.48 -7.96
C LEU A 222 10.16 7.25 -7.92
N GLY A 223 10.74 7.61 -9.07
CA GLY A 223 12.01 8.35 -9.09
C GLY A 223 13.24 7.59 -8.58
N THR A 224 13.20 6.26 -8.49
CA THR A 224 14.38 5.41 -8.18
C THR A 224 14.41 4.16 -9.04
N ASN A 225 15.62 3.67 -9.36
CA ASN A 225 15.84 2.39 -10.05
C ASN A 225 16.64 1.37 -9.21
N HIS A 226 17.11 1.79 -8.03
CA HIS A 226 17.94 0.95 -7.15
C HIS A 226 17.10 -0.18 -6.52
N ARG A 227 17.73 -1.28 -6.10
CA ARG A 227 17.04 -2.42 -5.45
C ARG A 227 16.93 -2.25 -3.93
N TRP A 228 17.94 -1.65 -3.30
CA TRP A 228 18.01 -1.38 -1.86
C TRP A 228 17.29 -0.09 -1.43
N CYS A 229 16.36 0.42 -2.25
CA CYS A 229 15.50 1.52 -1.86
C CYS A 229 14.19 0.96 -1.30
N PHE A 230 14.19 0.70 0.01
CA PHE A 230 12.96 0.43 0.74
C PHE A 230 12.09 1.68 0.82
N ASP A 231 10.85 1.50 1.24
CA ASP A 231 9.87 2.56 1.42
C ASP A 231 9.55 2.78 2.91
N MET A 232 8.93 3.92 3.22
CA MET A 232 8.84 4.43 4.59
C MET A 232 8.03 3.51 5.50
N LEU A 233 6.99 2.83 5.00
CA LEU A 233 6.32 1.80 5.78
C LEU A 233 7.26 0.65 6.13
N THR A 234 8.13 0.21 5.21
CA THR A 234 9.11 -0.85 5.49
C THR A 234 10.09 -0.43 6.58
N TYR A 235 10.65 0.79 6.53
CA TYR A 235 11.50 1.32 7.62
C TYR A 235 10.74 1.44 8.96
N SER A 236 9.48 1.88 8.93
CA SER A 236 8.61 1.97 10.11
C SER A 236 8.34 0.60 10.73
N SER A 237 8.09 -0.41 9.90
CA SER A 237 7.91 -1.80 10.35
C SER A 237 9.21 -2.40 10.89
N THR A 238 10.37 -2.15 10.26
CA THR A 238 11.68 -2.60 10.81
C THR A 238 11.92 -2.01 12.20
N LEU A 239 11.67 -0.72 12.39
CA LEU A 239 11.79 -0.05 13.70
C LEU A 239 10.83 -0.66 14.73
N THR A 240 9.56 -0.84 14.34
CA THR A 240 8.53 -1.39 15.23
C THR A 240 8.84 -2.82 15.64
N ILE A 241 9.24 -3.67 14.68
CA ILE A 241 9.67 -5.05 14.92
C ILE A 241 10.87 -5.06 15.87
N PHE A 242 11.93 -4.28 15.59
CA PHE A 242 13.11 -4.24 16.44
C PHE A 242 12.79 -3.86 17.89
N VAL A 243 12.03 -2.78 18.11
CA VAL A 243 11.66 -2.32 19.45
C VAL A 243 10.78 -3.35 20.18
N VAL A 244 9.78 -3.92 19.51
CA VAL A 244 8.86 -4.87 20.15
C VAL A 244 9.53 -6.21 20.42
N THR A 245 10.31 -6.76 19.49
CA THR A 245 11.06 -8.01 19.69
C THR A 245 12.10 -7.84 20.82
N ALA A 246 12.75 -6.67 20.93
CA ALA A 246 13.63 -6.37 22.06
C ALA A 246 12.89 -6.35 23.41
N LEU A 247 11.70 -5.72 23.47
CA LEU A 247 10.86 -5.72 24.68
C LEU A 247 10.39 -7.12 25.07
N PHE A 248 10.05 -7.97 24.11
CA PHE A 248 9.74 -9.38 24.38
C PHE A 248 10.94 -10.13 24.96
N ILE A 249 12.10 -10.09 24.29
CA ILE A 249 13.32 -10.79 24.72
C ILE A 249 13.74 -10.33 26.13
N ILE A 250 13.82 -9.03 26.38
CA ILE A 250 14.18 -8.48 27.70
C ILE A 250 13.13 -8.85 28.76
N GLY A 251 11.85 -8.87 28.39
CA GLY A 251 10.76 -9.23 29.28
C GLY A 251 10.68 -10.71 29.65
N SER A 252 11.05 -11.61 28.73
CA SER A 252 10.93 -13.07 28.88
C SER A 252 12.22 -13.80 29.26
N ALA A 253 13.39 -13.16 29.14
CA ALA A 253 14.67 -13.79 29.48
C ALA A 253 14.84 -14.16 30.97
N PRO A 254 14.34 -13.38 31.95
CA PRO A 254 14.42 -13.78 33.37
C PRO A 254 13.38 -14.85 33.73
N HIS A 255 13.79 -15.86 34.51
CA HIS A 255 12.89 -16.90 35.05
C HIS A 255 11.70 -16.32 35.84
N ASN A 256 11.92 -15.21 36.55
CA ASN A 256 10.85 -14.35 37.07
C ASN A 256 10.53 -13.25 36.04
N VAL A 257 9.65 -13.59 35.09
CA VAL A 257 9.34 -12.77 33.91
C VAL A 257 8.96 -11.33 34.26
N TRP A 258 9.54 -10.37 33.53
CA TRP A 258 9.30 -8.95 33.74
C TRP A 258 8.00 -8.51 33.07
N LEU A 259 6.87 -8.91 33.66
CA LEU A 259 5.52 -8.69 33.13
C LEU A 259 5.26 -7.21 32.76
N ARG A 260 5.82 -6.24 33.50
CA ARG A 260 5.71 -4.81 33.20
C ARG A 260 6.39 -4.40 31.89
N VAL A 261 7.52 -5.03 31.54
CA VAL A 261 8.17 -4.85 30.24
C VAL A 261 7.32 -5.49 29.14
N LEU A 262 6.71 -6.65 29.41
CA LEU A 262 5.82 -7.37 28.50
C LEU A 262 4.44 -6.70 28.30
N CYS A 263 4.13 -5.63 29.06
CA CYS A 263 3.02 -4.72 28.76
C CYS A 263 3.36 -3.71 27.66
N MET A 264 4.64 -3.35 27.51
CA MET A 264 5.10 -2.25 26.63
C MET A 264 5.04 -2.51 25.11
N PRO A 265 5.05 -3.74 24.56
CA PRO A 265 4.93 -3.98 23.12
C PRO A 265 3.82 -3.20 22.40
N ALA A 266 2.58 -3.23 22.91
CA ALA A 266 1.46 -2.57 22.24
C ALA A 266 1.52 -1.02 22.32
N PRO A 267 1.88 -0.39 23.48
CA PRO A 267 2.28 1.01 23.54
C PRO A 267 3.46 1.36 22.63
N ALA A 268 4.46 0.48 22.47
CA ALA A 268 5.59 0.70 21.58
C ALA A 268 5.19 0.70 20.10
N ILE A 269 4.21 -0.13 19.68
CA ILE A 269 3.62 -0.05 18.33
C ILE A 269 2.98 1.32 18.08
N LEU A 270 2.28 1.89 19.07
CA LEU A 270 1.72 3.24 18.99
C LEU A 270 2.82 4.31 18.91
N TYR A 271 3.89 4.20 19.70
CA TYR A 271 5.03 5.13 19.62
C TYR A 271 5.77 5.05 18.28
N CYS A 272 6.05 3.84 17.76
CA CYS A 272 6.79 3.68 16.52
C CYS A 272 5.99 4.18 15.31
N TYR A 273 4.75 3.71 15.08
CA TYR A 273 3.96 4.17 13.94
C TYR A 273 3.41 5.58 14.15
N GLY A 274 2.84 5.89 15.32
CA GLY A 274 2.30 7.22 15.63
C GLY A 274 3.38 8.29 15.61
N GLY A 275 4.56 8.00 16.16
CA GLY A 275 5.73 8.88 16.15
C GLY A 275 6.31 9.10 14.75
N VAL A 276 6.41 8.05 13.92
CA VAL A 276 6.86 8.22 12.53
C VAL A 276 5.85 9.03 11.70
N LEU A 277 4.54 8.78 11.83
CA LEU A 277 3.52 9.63 11.20
C LEU A 277 3.62 11.07 11.70
N PHE A 278 3.79 11.28 13.01
CA PHE A 278 3.92 12.61 13.62
C PHE A 278 5.11 13.37 13.04
N LEU A 279 6.30 12.76 13.06
CA LEU A 279 7.54 13.39 12.59
C LEU A 279 7.47 13.75 11.09
N ILE A 280 6.95 12.85 10.24
CA ILE A 280 6.81 13.14 8.80
C ILE A 280 5.80 14.28 8.57
N THR A 281 4.69 14.29 9.32
CA THR A 281 3.66 15.34 9.22
C THR A 281 4.15 16.68 9.76
N LEU A 282 5.01 16.66 10.79
CA LEU A 282 5.72 17.85 11.28
C LEU A 282 6.70 18.40 10.24
N TYR A 283 7.50 17.56 9.58
CA TYR A 283 8.36 17.99 8.47
C TYR A 283 7.55 18.64 7.34
N HIS A 284 6.41 18.05 6.97
CA HIS A 284 5.47 18.65 6.01
C HIS A 284 4.96 20.02 6.47
N GLN A 285 4.50 20.12 7.72
CA GLN A 285 3.94 21.35 8.32
C GLN A 285 4.97 22.47 8.41
N MET A 286 6.20 22.16 8.80
CA MET A 286 7.32 23.09 8.88
C MET A 286 7.93 23.41 7.50
N ASN A 287 7.42 22.80 6.42
CA ASN A 287 7.93 22.89 5.06
C ASN A 287 9.41 22.48 4.92
N TRP A 288 9.90 21.62 5.82
CA TRP A 288 11.28 21.16 5.80
C TRP A 288 11.54 20.19 4.64
N PRO A 289 12.70 20.28 3.97
CA PRO A 289 13.07 19.37 2.88
C PRO A 289 13.32 17.96 3.41
N ALA A 290 13.05 16.95 2.59
CA ALA A 290 13.26 15.55 2.94
C ALA A 290 14.76 15.28 3.22
N PRO A 291 15.17 14.93 4.46
CA PRO A 291 16.59 14.84 4.84
C PRO A 291 17.28 13.61 4.21
N PHE A 292 16.49 12.57 3.99
CA PHE A 292 16.76 11.40 3.16
C PHE A 292 15.51 11.10 2.32
N ARG A 293 15.55 10.06 1.51
CA ARG A 293 14.46 9.67 0.61
C ARG A 293 13.29 9.03 1.37
N ILE A 294 12.10 9.62 1.29
CA ILE A 294 10.88 9.15 1.99
C ILE A 294 9.92 8.55 0.94
N SER A 295 9.88 7.22 0.86
CA SER A 295 9.15 6.46 -0.18
C SER A 295 9.39 7.01 -1.58
N SER A 296 8.38 7.61 -2.24
CA SER A 296 8.54 8.22 -3.58
C SER A 296 9.20 9.61 -3.58
N THR A 297 9.18 10.35 -2.48
CA THR A 297 9.81 11.68 -2.34
C THR A 297 11.34 11.54 -2.23
N ALA A 298 12.08 12.20 -3.12
CA ALA A 298 13.55 12.21 -3.11
C ALA A 298 14.13 13.10 -1.99
N LYS A 299 15.42 12.92 -1.68
CA LYS A 299 16.13 13.81 -0.75
C LYS A 299 16.13 15.24 -1.30
N GLY A 300 15.80 16.21 -0.44
CA GLY A 300 15.70 17.63 -0.79
C GLY A 300 14.32 18.09 -1.28
N GLU A 301 13.43 17.18 -1.68
CA GLU A 301 12.07 17.53 -2.08
C GLU A 301 11.19 17.89 -0.87
N LYS A 302 10.05 18.56 -1.12
CA LYS A 302 9.07 18.88 -0.09
C LYS A 302 8.39 17.61 0.45
N VAL A 303 8.48 17.40 1.76
CA VAL A 303 7.83 16.29 2.46
C VAL A 303 6.30 16.38 2.36
N LEU A 304 5.62 15.26 2.20
CA LEU A 304 4.16 15.12 2.15
C LEU A 304 3.60 14.66 3.52
N PRO A 305 2.30 14.80 3.82
CA PRO A 305 1.73 14.39 5.10
C PRO A 305 1.93 12.88 5.35
N GLY A 306 2.16 12.47 6.61
CA GLY A 306 2.58 11.09 6.93
C GLY A 306 1.67 9.97 6.39
N VAL A 307 0.35 10.20 6.35
CA VAL A 307 -0.62 9.24 5.81
C VAL A 307 -0.53 9.09 4.28
N TYR A 308 0.02 10.07 3.54
CA TYR A 308 0.29 9.92 2.11
C TYR A 308 1.18 8.70 1.86
N TYR A 309 2.33 8.64 2.52
CA TYR A 309 3.32 7.57 2.34
C TYR A 309 2.79 6.22 2.83
N PHE A 310 2.03 6.19 3.93
CA PHE A 310 1.44 4.94 4.43
C PHE A 310 0.37 4.40 3.47
N ILE A 311 -0.49 5.26 2.90
CA ILE A 311 -1.45 4.87 1.85
C ILE A 311 -0.72 4.39 0.58
N GLU A 312 0.32 5.12 0.16
CA GLU A 312 1.17 4.78 -0.98
C GLU A 312 1.76 3.37 -0.80
N ASP A 313 2.40 3.12 0.33
CA ASP A 313 3.23 1.95 0.58
C ASP A 313 2.43 0.69 0.92
N VAL A 314 1.31 0.81 1.65
CA VAL A 314 0.38 -0.31 1.91
C VAL A 314 -0.26 -0.76 0.59
N ILE A 315 -0.80 0.16 -0.21
CA ILE A 315 -1.58 -0.22 -1.38
C ILE A 315 -0.66 -0.62 -2.54
N ALA A 316 0.51 0.01 -2.72
CA ALA A 316 1.48 -0.44 -3.71
C ALA A 316 1.91 -1.89 -3.46
N VAL A 317 2.30 -2.26 -2.23
CA VAL A 317 2.97 -3.54 -1.97
C VAL A 317 2.08 -4.61 -1.33
N ASN A 318 1.22 -4.29 -0.34
CA ASN A 318 0.33 -5.27 0.32
C ASN A 318 -0.97 -5.50 -0.46
N ALA A 319 -1.56 -4.45 -1.05
CA ALA A 319 -2.75 -4.62 -1.92
C ALA A 319 -2.40 -5.06 -3.36
N LEU A 320 -1.11 -5.10 -3.71
CA LEU A 320 -0.58 -5.33 -5.06
C LEU A 320 -1.08 -4.28 -6.08
N GLY A 321 -1.00 -3.00 -5.71
CA GLY A 321 -1.28 -1.86 -6.60
C GLY A 321 -0.08 -1.43 -7.46
N GLY A 322 1.14 -1.72 -7.00
CA GLY A 322 2.40 -1.36 -7.66
C GLY A 322 2.60 0.13 -7.91
N ARG A 323 3.51 0.45 -8.83
CA ARG A 323 3.75 1.80 -9.35
C ARG A 323 2.53 2.47 -9.98
N PRO A 324 1.62 1.78 -10.72
CA PRO A 324 0.38 2.41 -11.19
C PRO A 324 -0.43 3.06 -10.06
N TYR A 325 -0.48 2.43 -8.88
CA TYR A 325 -1.14 3.05 -7.73
C TYR A 325 -0.38 4.28 -7.22
N ARG A 326 0.96 4.21 -7.10
CA ARG A 326 1.80 5.36 -6.68
C ARG A 326 1.64 6.56 -7.62
N GLU A 327 1.66 6.32 -8.94
CA GLU A 327 1.51 7.35 -9.97
C GLU A 327 0.13 8.01 -9.94
N ALA A 328 -0.94 7.22 -9.82
CA ALA A 328 -2.31 7.75 -9.70
C ALA A 328 -2.54 8.49 -8.38
N LEU A 329 -1.90 8.06 -7.29
CA LEU A 329 -1.95 8.76 -6.00
C LEU A 329 -1.22 10.11 -6.08
N ALA A 330 -0.04 10.16 -6.71
CA ALA A 330 0.70 11.39 -6.96
C ALA A 330 -0.10 12.35 -7.86
N ALA A 331 -0.68 11.85 -8.97
CA ALA A 331 -1.54 12.64 -9.85
C ALA A 331 -2.75 13.21 -9.11
N ARG A 332 -3.47 12.40 -8.33
CA ARG A 332 -4.63 12.88 -7.55
C ARG A 332 -4.23 13.91 -6.49
N TYR A 333 -3.11 13.70 -5.80
CA TYR A 333 -2.60 14.63 -4.80
C TYR A 333 -2.11 15.96 -5.43
N LYS A 334 -1.54 15.92 -6.65
CA LYS A 334 -1.23 17.11 -7.44
C LYS A 334 -2.50 17.88 -7.83
N ALA A 335 -3.49 17.17 -8.37
CA ALA A 335 -4.70 17.76 -8.97
C ALA A 335 -5.75 18.26 -7.96
N SER A 336 -5.96 17.56 -6.84
CA SER A 336 -7.14 17.76 -5.97
C SER A 336 -6.81 18.44 -4.64
N PRO A 337 -7.20 19.72 -4.42
CA PRO A 337 -6.98 20.42 -3.16
C PRO A 337 -7.66 19.73 -1.96
N ARG A 338 -8.89 19.25 -2.13
CA ARG A 338 -9.62 18.55 -1.05
C ARG A 338 -9.04 17.18 -0.73
N PHE A 339 -8.43 16.48 -1.70
CA PHE A 339 -7.67 15.25 -1.41
C PHE A 339 -6.42 15.54 -0.59
N ARG A 340 -5.66 16.59 -0.92
CA ARG A 340 -4.52 17.06 -0.13
C ARG A 340 -4.93 17.38 1.31
N GLU A 341 -6.01 18.16 1.46
CA GLU A 341 -6.57 18.56 2.76
C GLU A 341 -7.04 17.34 3.58
N MET A 342 -7.72 16.38 2.96
CA MET A 342 -8.15 15.14 3.60
C MET A 342 -6.96 14.31 4.09
N VAL A 343 -5.94 14.10 3.25
CA VAL A 343 -4.74 13.33 3.61
C VAL A 343 -3.92 14.02 4.71
N TYR A 344 -3.84 15.35 4.68
CA TYR A 344 -3.25 16.16 5.75
C TYR A 344 -4.01 16.00 7.08
N LYS A 345 -5.35 16.18 7.08
CA LYS A 345 -6.18 16.02 8.28
C LYS A 345 -6.14 14.60 8.86
N GLN A 346 -6.12 13.58 8.00
CA GLN A 346 -5.92 12.19 8.42
C GLN A 346 -4.54 11.96 9.06
N SER A 347 -3.50 12.65 8.59
CA SER A 347 -2.14 12.50 9.14
C SER A 347 -2.05 12.94 10.60
N TRP A 348 -2.68 14.06 10.95
CA TRP A 348 -2.79 14.50 12.36
C TRP A 348 -3.76 13.63 13.17
N PHE A 349 -4.90 13.23 12.59
CA PHE A 349 -5.92 12.41 13.25
C PHE A 349 -5.42 11.03 13.72
N TRP A 350 -4.43 10.46 13.03
CA TRP A 350 -3.78 9.20 13.42
C TRP A 350 -2.53 9.37 14.28
N SER A 351 -1.71 10.40 14.04
CA SER A 351 -0.43 10.57 14.75
C SER A 351 -0.59 11.04 16.20
N ILE A 352 -1.31 12.15 16.42
CA ILE A 352 -1.43 12.76 17.75
C ILE A 352 -2.15 11.82 18.73
N PRO A 353 -3.32 11.24 18.42
CA PRO A 353 -4.02 10.38 19.37
C PRO A 353 -3.29 9.06 19.65
N ALA A 354 -2.49 8.53 18.72
CA ALA A 354 -1.64 7.37 18.99
C ALA A 354 -0.59 7.68 20.08
N LEU A 355 0.09 8.81 19.99
CA LEU A 355 1.08 9.26 20.98
C LEU A 355 0.42 9.60 22.33
N VAL A 356 -0.71 10.31 22.30
CA VAL A 356 -1.49 10.67 23.50
C VAL A 356 -2.06 9.43 24.20
N LEU A 357 -2.36 8.36 23.46
CA LEU A 357 -2.80 7.08 24.04
C LEU A 357 -1.63 6.21 24.54
N ALA A 358 -0.46 6.26 23.89
CA ALA A 358 0.70 5.49 24.31
C ALA A 358 1.21 5.90 25.71
N VAL A 359 1.25 7.20 26.00
CA VAL A 359 1.72 7.76 27.29
C VAL A 359 1.00 7.16 28.51
N PRO A 360 -0.33 7.24 28.66
CA PRO A 360 -1.03 6.69 29.84
C PRO A 360 -0.91 5.17 29.92
N LEU A 361 -0.85 4.43 28.80
CA LEU A 361 -0.66 2.98 28.82
C LEU A 361 0.75 2.59 29.30
N THR A 362 1.77 3.34 28.88
CA THR A 362 3.15 3.21 29.39
C THR A 362 3.24 3.56 30.88
N VAL A 363 2.56 4.61 31.33
CA VAL A 363 2.47 4.98 32.75
C VAL A 363 1.80 3.85 33.57
N ILE A 364 0.65 3.34 33.13
CA ILE A 364 -0.07 2.21 33.76
C ILE A 364 0.80 0.94 33.82
N SER A 365 1.61 0.69 32.78
CA SER A 365 2.53 -0.46 32.72
C SER A 365 3.64 -0.39 33.77
N VAL A 366 4.23 0.79 33.97
CA VAL A 366 5.39 0.98 34.85
C VAL A 366 5.00 1.19 36.31
N ILE A 367 3.91 1.91 36.60
CA ILE A 367 3.50 2.28 37.97
C ILE A 367 3.36 1.04 38.89
N PRO A 368 4.17 0.91 39.96
CA PRO A 368 4.14 -0.23 40.88
C PRO A 368 2.77 -0.52 41.51
N GLN A 369 1.98 0.53 41.75
CA GLN A 369 0.68 0.50 42.39
C GLN A 369 -0.41 -0.20 41.55
N VAL A 370 -0.25 -0.29 40.22
CA VAL A 370 -1.18 -1.04 39.36
C VAL A 370 -0.77 -2.52 39.35
N PRO A 371 -1.66 -3.48 39.63
CA PRO A 371 -1.36 -4.90 39.47
C PRO A 371 -0.91 -5.22 38.04
N ALA A 372 0.30 -5.76 37.90
CA ALA A 372 0.92 -5.99 36.59
C ALA A 372 0.10 -6.95 35.68
N THR A 373 -0.72 -7.82 36.28
CA THR A 373 -1.70 -8.67 35.58
C THR A 373 -2.78 -7.83 34.88
N GLY A 374 -3.35 -6.83 35.55
CA GLY A 374 -4.34 -5.92 34.98
C GLY A 374 -3.71 -4.96 33.97
N ALA A 375 -2.52 -4.43 34.28
CA ALA A 375 -1.76 -3.58 33.37
C ALA A 375 -1.49 -4.27 32.02
N TYR A 376 -1.13 -5.57 32.03
CA TYR A 376 -0.92 -6.35 30.82
C TYR A 376 -2.17 -6.43 29.93
N GLY A 377 -3.32 -6.82 30.50
CA GLY A 377 -4.58 -6.88 29.75
C GLY A 377 -4.99 -5.53 29.16
N VAL A 378 -4.87 -4.45 29.93
CA VAL A 378 -5.20 -3.09 29.49
C VAL A 378 -4.25 -2.62 28.38
N ALA A 379 -2.93 -2.79 28.56
CA ALA A 379 -1.92 -2.35 27.60
C ALA A 379 -2.04 -3.06 26.24
N TRP A 380 -2.39 -4.35 26.22
CA TRP A 380 -2.62 -5.09 24.98
C TRP A 380 -4.01 -4.86 24.35
N ALA A 381 -5.08 -4.66 25.15
CA ALA A 381 -6.42 -4.50 24.59
C ALA A 381 -6.69 -3.09 24.03
N VAL A 382 -6.30 -2.05 24.77
CA VAL A 382 -6.73 -0.66 24.47
C VAL A 382 -6.22 -0.14 23.13
N PRO A 383 -4.93 -0.32 22.72
CA PRO A 383 -4.44 0.15 21.42
C PRO A 383 -5.20 -0.40 20.23
N PHE A 384 -5.61 -1.67 20.28
CA PHE A 384 -6.26 -2.34 19.15
C PHE A 384 -7.76 -2.05 19.09
N LEU A 385 -8.43 -1.91 20.24
CA LEU A 385 -9.79 -1.37 20.33
C LEU A 385 -9.86 0.07 19.81
N TRP A 386 -8.91 0.92 20.23
CA TRP A 386 -8.76 2.29 19.72
C TRP A 386 -8.55 2.31 18.20
N ALA A 387 -7.61 1.53 17.68
CA ALA A 387 -7.31 1.46 16.25
C ALA A 387 -8.52 0.97 15.42
N ALA A 388 -9.32 0.03 15.95
CA ALA A 388 -10.55 -0.41 15.30
C ALA A 388 -11.59 0.72 15.20
N VAL A 389 -11.81 1.48 16.30
CA VAL A 389 -12.73 2.63 16.33
C VAL A 389 -12.24 3.75 15.40
N TRP A 390 -10.96 4.13 15.46
CA TRP A 390 -10.36 5.12 14.57
C TRP A 390 -10.40 4.69 13.10
N GLY A 391 -10.24 3.39 12.83
CA GLY A 391 -10.41 2.80 11.50
C GLY A 391 -11.84 2.99 10.95
N ILE A 392 -12.86 2.72 11.77
CA ILE A 392 -14.27 2.91 11.39
C ILE A 392 -14.58 4.40 11.13
N ILE A 393 -14.07 5.30 11.97
CA ILE A 393 -14.22 6.76 11.79
C ILE A 393 -13.55 7.19 10.47
N THR A 394 -12.31 6.77 10.23
CA THR A 394 -11.54 7.06 9.02
C THR A 394 -12.25 6.57 7.76
N ILE A 395 -12.78 5.34 7.76
CA ILE A 395 -13.50 4.78 6.63
C ILE A 395 -14.78 5.58 6.31
N LYS A 396 -15.51 6.04 7.33
CA LYS A 396 -16.70 6.90 7.13
C LYS A 396 -16.31 8.29 6.61
N TRP A 397 -15.27 8.90 7.19
CA TRP A 397 -14.78 10.23 6.82
C TRP A 397 -14.26 10.25 5.38
N CYS A 398 -13.29 9.39 5.03
CA CYS A 398 -12.70 9.38 3.69
C CYS A 398 -13.75 9.08 2.60
N LYS A 399 -14.76 8.23 2.87
CA LYS A 399 -15.88 8.02 1.93
C LYS A 399 -16.72 9.26 1.70
N ARG A 400 -16.99 10.06 2.75
CA ARG A 400 -17.73 11.33 2.63
C ARG A 400 -16.93 12.36 1.85
N ASP A 401 -15.65 12.50 2.14
CA ASP A 401 -14.82 13.57 1.57
C ASP A 401 -14.41 13.23 0.12
N MET A 402 -14.15 11.96 -0.21
CA MET A 402 -13.99 11.51 -1.62
C MET A 402 -15.28 11.62 -2.45
N LYS A 403 -16.46 11.60 -1.82
CA LYS A 403 -17.74 11.88 -2.50
C LYS A 403 -17.86 13.37 -2.82
N ARG A 404 -17.58 14.24 -1.84
CA ARG A 404 -17.58 15.70 -2.03
C ARG A 404 -16.54 16.15 -3.05
N GLU A 405 -15.34 15.59 -3.01
CA GLU A 405 -14.27 15.80 -4.00
C GLU A 405 -14.76 15.51 -5.43
N ARG A 406 -15.52 14.42 -5.62
CA ARG A 406 -16.14 14.09 -6.90
C ARG A 406 -17.20 15.12 -7.30
N GLU A 407 -18.11 15.44 -6.39
CA GLU A 407 -19.22 16.37 -6.63
C GLU A 407 -18.71 17.78 -7.00
N GLU A 408 -17.68 18.27 -6.32
CA GLU A 408 -17.06 19.57 -6.59
C GLU A 408 -16.29 19.58 -7.93
N TRP A 409 -15.66 18.47 -8.30
CA TRP A 409 -14.99 18.32 -9.60
C TRP A 409 -16.00 18.22 -10.76
N GLU A 410 -17.07 17.44 -10.60
CA GLU A 410 -18.14 17.27 -11.60
C GLU A 410 -18.94 18.57 -11.80
N LEU A 411 -18.99 19.46 -10.80
CA LEU A 411 -19.56 20.81 -10.91
C LEU A 411 -18.58 21.87 -11.45
N GLY A 412 -17.30 21.53 -11.71
CA GLY A 412 -16.29 22.49 -12.16
C GLY A 412 -15.98 23.60 -11.15
N VAL A 413 -16.24 23.38 -9.85
CA VAL A 413 -16.06 24.38 -8.80
C VAL A 413 -14.56 24.52 -8.50
N ASP A 414 -13.98 25.62 -8.95
CA ASP A 414 -12.62 26.05 -8.58
C ASP A 414 -12.48 26.13 -7.03
N PRO A 415 -11.74 25.20 -6.40
CA PRO A 415 -11.72 25.11 -4.95
C PRO A 415 -10.98 26.28 -4.30
N GLU A 416 -10.06 26.95 -5.01
CA GLU A 416 -9.35 28.12 -4.47
C GLU A 416 -10.27 29.34 -4.41
N LYS A 417 -11.17 29.50 -5.39
CA LYS A 417 -12.23 30.51 -5.32
C LYS A 417 -13.22 30.21 -4.19
N GLU A 418 -13.59 28.95 -3.98
CA GLU A 418 -14.54 28.58 -2.92
C GLU A 418 -13.93 28.72 -1.50
N ILE A 419 -12.64 28.38 -1.33
CA ILE A 419 -11.90 28.59 -0.07
C ILE A 419 -11.74 30.08 0.22
N LYS A 420 -11.36 30.89 -0.77
CA LYS A 420 -11.29 32.36 -0.62
C LYS A 420 -12.65 32.97 -0.24
N ARG A 421 -13.73 32.51 -0.87
CA ARG A 421 -15.11 32.93 -0.55
C ARG A 421 -15.53 32.55 0.86
N LYS A 422 -15.09 31.40 1.38
CA LYS A 422 -15.33 30.98 2.78
C LYS A 422 -14.47 31.72 3.79
N GLY A 423 -13.25 32.12 3.43
CA GLY A 423 -12.43 33.03 4.25
C GLY A 423 -13.10 34.40 4.38
N SER A 424 -13.40 35.05 3.25
CA SER A 424 -13.95 36.41 3.27
C SER A 424 -15.36 36.52 3.87
N SER A 425 -16.13 35.43 3.91
CA SER A 425 -17.44 35.38 4.60
C SER A 425 -17.36 35.09 6.11
N ILE A 426 -16.15 34.80 6.64
CA ILE A 426 -15.86 34.83 8.09
C ILE A 426 -15.35 36.24 8.45
N GLU A 427 -14.48 36.82 7.63
CA GLU A 427 -13.95 38.19 7.81
C GLU A 427 -15.01 39.29 7.67
N THR A 428 -16.13 39.03 6.98
CA THR A 428 -17.30 39.95 6.90
C THR A 428 -18.44 39.58 7.85
N ALA A 429 -18.22 38.60 8.74
CA ALA A 429 -19.12 38.22 9.84
C ALA A 429 -18.45 38.40 11.22
N SER A 430 -17.37 39.18 11.25
CA SER A 430 -16.58 39.58 12.43
C SER A 430 -16.61 41.09 12.60
#